data_AF-A0AAD4QKY6-F1
#
_entry.id   AF-A0AAD4QKY6-F1
#
_cell.length_a   1.000
_cell.length_b   1.000
_cell.length_c   1.000
_cell.angle_alpha   90.00
_cell.angle_beta   90.00
_cell.angle_gamma   90.00
#
_symmetry.space_group_name_H-M   'P 1'
#
loop_
_entity.id
_entity.type
_entity.pdbx_description
1 polymer ?
#
loop_
_entity_poly.entity_id
_entity_poly.type
_entity_poly.pdbx_seq_one_letter_code
_entity_poly.pdbx_strand_id
1 'polypeptide(L)'
;MGQPLTPSSRPNVWWSRVTINGLATGMTPHTGAHSPQACHEALGRENPVYRALKVTALPSWVRAPSTLLPGSTSSVVVAFEDPDGAALVGLLAQRTLYAFGHAGAVRHWKKPPCVKKLAVPAPTPAA
;
A
#
# COMPACT_ATOMS: atom_id res chain seq x y z
N MET A 1 32.74 15.01 -9.80
CA MET A 1 32.30 14.07 -10.85
C MET A 1 31.04 13.36 -10.34
N GLY A 2 29.87 13.67 -10.88
CA GLY A 2 28.62 13.00 -10.52
C GLY A 2 28.28 11.95 -11.57
N GLN A 3 28.26 10.68 -11.17
CA GLN A 3 27.96 9.57 -12.07
C GLN A 3 26.50 9.69 -12.56
N PRO A 4 26.22 9.64 -13.88
CA PRO A 4 24.85 9.56 -14.36
C PRO A 4 24.27 8.23 -13.91
N LEU A 5 23.19 8.27 -13.12
CA LEU A 5 22.42 7.09 -12.75
C LEU A 5 21.81 6.52 -14.03
N THR A 6 22.48 5.56 -14.65
CA THR A 6 21.93 4.80 -15.77
C THR A 6 20.59 4.23 -15.33
N PRO A 7 19.48 4.52 -16.04
CA PRO A 7 18.19 3.96 -15.69
C PRO A 7 18.32 2.43 -15.78
N SER A 8 18.34 1.78 -14.62
CA SER A 8 18.35 0.32 -14.53
C SER A 8 17.06 -0.18 -15.17
N SER A 9 17.17 -0.70 -16.40
CA SER A 9 16.06 -1.34 -17.11
C SER A 9 15.54 -2.46 -16.23
N ARG A 10 14.38 -2.26 -15.60
CA ARG A 10 13.74 -3.30 -14.81
C ARG A 10 13.07 -4.24 -15.81
N PRO A 11 13.26 -5.56 -15.69
CA PRO A 11 12.51 -6.49 -16.53
C PRO A 11 11.01 -6.17 -16.41
N ASN A 12 10.30 -6.22 -17.54
CA ASN A 12 8.86 -6.02 -17.59
C ASN A 12 8.16 -7.23 -16.96
N VAL A 13 8.24 -7.33 -15.63
CA VAL A 13 7.57 -8.36 -14.86
C VAL A 13 6.21 -7.84 -14.47
N TRP A 14 5.19 -8.69 -14.63
CA TRP A 14 3.86 -8.36 -14.17
C TRP A 14 3.85 -8.25 -12.65
N TRP A 15 3.09 -7.29 -12.16
CA TRP A 15 2.98 -7.00 -10.74
C TRP A 15 1.52 -6.82 -10.37
N SER A 16 1.21 -7.28 -9.16
CA SER A 16 -0.13 -7.24 -8.59
C SER A 16 -0.15 -6.31 -7.39
N ARG A 17 -1.34 -5.76 -7.10
CA ARG A 17 -1.57 -4.91 -5.92
C ARG A 17 -2.70 -5.45 -5.07
N VAL A 18 -2.46 -5.45 -3.77
CA VAL A 18 -3.47 -5.81 -2.76
C VAL A 18 -3.60 -4.72 -1.73
N THR A 19 -4.80 -4.62 -1.18
CA THR A 19 -5.13 -3.77 -0.04
C THR A 19 -5.33 -4.64 1.16
N ILE A 20 -4.80 -4.23 2.29
CA ILE A 20 -4.99 -4.92 3.56
C ILE A 20 -5.70 -3.91 4.45
N ASN A 21 -6.97 -4.19 4.77
CA ASN A 21 -7.84 -3.31 5.54
C ASN A 21 -7.84 -3.72 7.01
N GLY A 22 -7.77 -2.77 7.93
CA GLY A 22 -7.92 -3.08 9.36
C GLY A 22 -6.60 -3.27 10.10
N LEU A 23 -5.48 -2.77 9.55
CA LEU A 23 -4.20 -2.80 10.24
C LEU A 23 -4.11 -1.69 11.28
N ALA A 24 -3.51 -1.99 12.43
CA ALA A 24 -3.24 -0.96 13.43
C ALA A 24 -2.26 0.07 12.87
N THR A 25 -2.66 1.34 12.91
CA THR A 25 -1.83 2.43 12.37
C THR A 25 -0.67 2.79 13.30
N GLY A 26 -0.76 2.38 14.58
CA GLY A 26 0.21 2.72 15.63
C GLY A 26 0.27 4.20 15.97
N MET A 27 -0.65 4.99 15.43
CA MET A 27 -0.65 6.43 15.60
C MET A 27 -1.00 6.76 17.05
N THR A 28 -0.07 7.45 17.71
CA THR A 28 -0.22 7.99 19.06
C THR A 28 0.00 9.51 18.97
N PRO A 29 -0.48 10.31 19.93
CA PRO A 29 -0.21 11.75 19.94
C PRO A 29 1.29 12.11 19.91
N HIS A 30 2.17 11.16 20.27
CA HIS A 30 3.63 11.33 20.25
C HIS A 30 4.33 10.65 19.07
N THR A 31 3.66 9.74 18.36
CA THR A 31 4.27 8.93 17.29
C THR A 31 3.35 8.93 16.07
N GLY A 32 3.90 9.33 14.92
CA GLY A 32 3.19 9.27 13.64
C GLY A 32 2.80 7.83 13.24
N ALA A 33 2.01 7.71 12.17
CA ALA A 33 1.67 6.41 11.60
C ALA A 33 2.94 5.58 11.27
N HIS A 34 2.84 4.26 11.37
CA HIS A 34 3.97 3.38 11.08
C HIS A 34 4.55 3.62 9.68
N SER A 35 5.87 3.65 9.58
CA SER A 35 6.56 3.81 8.30
C SER A 35 6.33 2.60 7.38
N PRO A 36 6.39 2.78 6.06
CA PRO A 36 6.29 1.70 5.07
C PRO A 36 7.17 0.49 5.35
N GLN A 37 8.42 0.71 5.81
CA GLN A 37 9.33 -0.37 6.18
C GLN A 37 8.85 -1.15 7.40
N ALA A 38 8.43 -0.49 8.47
CA ALA A 38 7.90 -1.15 9.65
C ALA A 38 6.66 -2.01 9.32
N CYS A 39 5.78 -1.51 8.44
CA CYS A 39 4.64 -2.29 7.94
C CYS A 39 5.10 -3.54 7.18
N HIS A 40 6.14 -3.43 6.35
CA HIS A 40 6.66 -4.55 5.57
C HIS A 40 7.25 -5.64 6.48
N GLU A 41 8.05 -5.24 7.47
CA GLU A 41 8.65 -6.15 8.44
C GLU A 41 7.58 -6.84 9.30
N ALA A 42 6.59 -6.09 9.80
CA ALA A 42 5.49 -6.66 10.57
C ALA A 42 4.68 -7.67 9.75
N LEU A 43 4.34 -7.33 8.50
CA LEU A 43 3.63 -8.23 7.60
C LEU A 43 4.44 -9.51 7.29
N GLY A 44 5.74 -9.38 7.05
CA GLY A 44 6.63 -10.51 6.77
C GLY A 44 6.91 -11.41 7.98
N ARG A 45 6.86 -10.86 9.18
CA ARG A 45 7.03 -11.61 10.43
C ARG A 45 5.81 -12.47 10.75
N GLU A 46 4.62 -11.91 10.59
CA GLU A 46 3.36 -12.55 11.00
C GLU A 46 2.76 -13.43 9.90
N ASN A 47 3.10 -13.17 8.62
CA ASN A 47 2.54 -13.91 7.49
C ASN A 47 3.67 -14.53 6.63
N PRO A 48 3.90 -15.85 6.74
CA PRO A 48 4.92 -16.52 5.94
C PRO A 48 4.62 -16.45 4.43
N VAL A 49 3.33 -16.42 4.04
CA VAL A 49 2.92 -16.26 2.64
C VAL A 49 3.34 -14.91 2.09
N TYR A 50 3.16 -13.83 2.86
CA TYR A 50 3.62 -12.49 2.47
C TYR A 50 5.15 -12.44 2.35
N ARG A 51 5.87 -13.11 3.26
CA ARG A 51 7.34 -13.16 3.25
C ARG A 51 7.91 -13.85 2.01
N ALA A 52 7.16 -14.80 1.43
CA ALA A 52 7.53 -15.46 0.19
C ALA A 52 7.32 -14.56 -1.05
N LEU A 53 6.59 -13.46 -0.92
CA LEU A 53 6.33 -12.53 -2.02
C LEU A 53 7.49 -11.59 -2.25
N LYS A 54 7.78 -11.35 -3.52
CA LYS A 54 8.78 -10.37 -3.93
C LYS A 54 8.14 -9.00 -4.04
N VAL A 55 8.11 -8.28 -2.91
CA VAL A 55 7.51 -6.94 -2.80
C VAL A 55 8.29 -5.96 -3.67
N THR A 56 7.62 -5.37 -4.67
CA THR A 56 8.21 -4.41 -5.61
C THR A 56 8.03 -2.96 -5.16
N ALA A 57 6.96 -2.69 -4.40
CA ALA A 57 6.73 -1.41 -3.75
C ALA A 57 6.33 -1.62 -2.30
N LEU A 58 6.98 -0.89 -1.40
CA LEU A 58 6.74 -0.95 0.03
C LEU A 58 5.26 -0.63 0.37
N PRO A 59 4.74 -1.21 1.46
CA PRO A 59 3.40 -0.93 1.94
C PRO A 59 3.19 0.56 2.18
N SER A 60 2.14 1.15 1.63
CA SER A 60 1.80 2.56 1.88
C SER A 60 0.36 2.71 2.34
N TRP A 61 0.12 3.61 3.28
CA TRP A 61 -1.21 3.89 3.82
C TRP A 61 -2.11 4.50 2.75
N VAL A 62 -3.31 3.94 2.58
CA VAL A 62 -4.31 4.45 1.63
C VAL A 62 -4.86 5.80 2.09
N ARG A 63 -4.97 5.98 3.40
CA ARG A 63 -5.44 7.22 4.01
C ARG A 63 -4.28 8.15 4.29
N ALA A 64 -4.49 9.43 4.01
CA ALA A 64 -3.54 10.47 4.35
C ALA A 64 -3.35 10.53 5.88
N PRO A 65 -2.12 10.78 6.37
CA PRO A 65 -1.81 10.83 7.80
C PRO A 65 -2.64 11.84 8.58
N SER A 66 -3.15 12.89 7.93
CA SER A 66 -4.04 13.89 8.51
C SER A 66 -5.48 13.40 8.76
N THR A 67 -5.87 12.27 8.19
CA THR A 67 -7.19 11.63 8.39
C THR A 67 -7.10 10.38 9.27
N LEU A 68 -5.90 10.02 9.72
CA LEU A 68 -5.64 8.90 10.61
C LEU A 68 -5.93 9.35 12.04
N LEU A 69 -6.79 8.61 12.72
CA LEU A 69 -7.12 8.84 14.13
C LEU A 69 -6.17 8.00 15.01
N PRO A 70 -5.74 8.53 16.16
CA PRO A 70 -4.94 7.78 17.11
C PRO A 70 -5.71 6.54 17.59
N GLY A 71 -5.04 5.39 17.64
CA GLY A 71 -5.65 4.10 18.01
C GLY A 71 -6.63 3.51 16.98
N SER A 72 -6.79 4.12 15.79
CA SER A 72 -7.63 3.55 14.73
C SER A 72 -6.87 2.59 13.83
N THR A 73 -7.63 1.68 13.21
CA THR A 73 -7.14 0.81 12.16
C THR A 73 -7.27 1.47 10.79
N SER A 74 -6.32 1.24 9.90
CA SER A 74 -6.30 1.77 8.54
C SER A 74 -5.96 0.72 7.48
N SER A 75 -6.08 1.14 6.23
CA SER A 75 -5.82 0.32 5.07
C SER A 75 -4.45 0.63 4.50
N VAL A 76 -3.69 -0.42 4.17
CA VAL A 76 -2.39 -0.33 3.51
C VAL A 76 -2.45 -0.99 2.14
N VAL A 77 -1.71 -0.49 1.17
CA VAL A 77 -1.55 -1.12 -0.15
C VAL A 77 -0.13 -1.61 -0.31
N VAL A 78 0.01 -2.83 -0.82
CA VAL A 78 1.29 -3.44 -1.18
C VAL A 78 1.28 -3.79 -2.65
N ALA A 79 2.40 -3.56 -3.34
CA ALA A 79 2.64 -4.09 -4.67
C ALA A 79 3.75 -5.15 -4.63
N PHE A 80 3.53 -6.26 -5.31
CA PHE A 80 4.47 -7.37 -5.39
C PHE A 80 4.56 -7.89 -6.82
N GLU A 81 5.68 -8.53 -7.14
CA GLU A 81 5.92 -9.20 -8.39
C GLU A 81 5.05 -10.46 -8.46
N ASP A 82 4.28 -10.57 -9.54
CA ASP A 82 3.30 -11.63 -9.73
C ASP A 82 3.22 -11.93 -11.23
N PRO A 83 4.17 -12.73 -11.76
CA PRO A 83 4.23 -13.02 -13.19
C PRO A 83 3.04 -13.86 -13.68
N ASP A 84 2.46 -14.68 -12.79
CA ASP A 84 1.42 -15.66 -13.13
C ASP A 84 0.02 -15.27 -12.61
N GLY A 85 -0.07 -14.37 -11.62
CA GLY A 85 -1.34 -14.09 -10.94
C GLY A 85 -1.57 -14.97 -9.70
N ALA A 86 -0.82 -16.08 -9.57
CA ALA A 86 -0.98 -17.05 -8.51
C ALA A 86 -0.73 -16.47 -7.11
N ALA A 87 0.21 -15.54 -6.97
CA ALA A 87 0.49 -14.92 -5.67
C ALA A 87 -0.68 -14.04 -5.21
N LEU A 88 -1.29 -13.29 -6.14
CA LEU A 88 -2.49 -12.53 -5.86
C LEU A 88 -3.67 -13.44 -5.47
N VAL A 89 -3.88 -14.53 -6.21
CA VAL A 89 -4.95 -15.50 -5.91
C VAL A 89 -4.74 -16.14 -4.55
N GLY A 90 -3.51 -16.54 -4.21
CA GLY A 90 -3.17 -17.10 -2.90
C GLY A 90 -3.43 -16.13 -1.75
N LEU A 91 -3.03 -14.86 -1.91
CA LEU A 91 -3.32 -13.79 -0.96
C LEU A 91 -4.81 -13.53 -0.77
N LEU A 92 -5.58 -13.52 -1.87
CA LEU A 92 -7.02 -13.34 -1.83
C LEU A 92 -7.73 -14.55 -1.21
N ALA A 93 -7.21 -15.76 -1.41
CA ALA A 93 -7.72 -16.98 -0.81
C ALA A 93 -7.50 -16.99 0.71
N GLN A 94 -6.38 -16.46 1.20
CA GLN A 94 -6.16 -16.32 2.65
C GLN A 94 -7.16 -15.37 3.32
N ARG A 95 -7.73 -14.40 2.58
CA ARG A 95 -8.70 -13.39 3.03
C ARG A 95 -8.23 -12.45 4.14
N THR A 96 -7.26 -12.85 4.95
CA THR A 96 -6.82 -12.16 6.16
C THR A 96 -5.31 -12.28 6.33
N LEU A 97 -4.63 -11.17 6.62
CA LEU A 97 -3.22 -11.08 6.97
C LEU A 97 -3.08 -10.40 8.32
N TYR A 98 -2.11 -10.81 9.12
CA TYR A 98 -1.87 -10.27 10.44
C TYR A 98 -0.74 -9.25 10.40
N ALA A 99 -0.89 -8.07 11.01
CA ALA A 99 0.23 -7.17 11.24
C ALA A 99 -0.02 -6.33 12.49
N PHE A 100 1.05 -6.06 13.24
CA PHE A 100 0.97 -5.32 14.50
C PHE A 100 -0.06 -5.93 15.48
N GLY A 101 -0.22 -7.27 15.48
CA GLY A 101 -1.20 -7.97 16.32
C GLY A 101 -2.66 -7.82 15.87
N HIS A 102 -2.93 -7.22 14.71
CA HIS A 102 -4.27 -7.06 14.15
C HIS A 102 -4.49 -7.89 12.89
N ALA A 103 -5.69 -8.44 12.76
CA ALA A 103 -6.13 -9.18 11.58
C ALA A 103 -6.68 -8.21 10.51
N GLY A 104 -5.92 -8.01 9.44
CA GLY A 104 -6.29 -7.19 8.30
C GLY A 104 -6.93 -8.00 7.17
N ALA A 105 -8.07 -7.58 6.65
CA ALA A 105 -8.73 -8.20 5.51
C ALA A 105 -8.03 -7.86 4.20
N VAL A 106 -7.61 -8.89 3.45
CA VAL A 106 -7.00 -8.74 2.12
C VAL A 106 -8.09 -8.55 1.08
N ARG A 107 -7.92 -7.51 0.26
CA ARG A 107 -8.75 -7.23 -0.90
C ARG A 107 -7.91 -6.94 -2.11
N HIS A 108 -8.45 -7.28 -3.27
CA HIS A 108 -7.86 -6.90 -4.53
C HIS A 108 -7.92 -5.38 -4.66
N TRP A 109 -6.78 -4.73 -4.96
CA TRP A 109 -6.76 -3.30 -5.19
C TRP A 109 -7.41 -2.98 -6.53
N LYS A 110 -8.68 -2.57 -6.49
CA LYS A 110 -9.35 -1.97 -7.64
C LYS A 110 -8.84 -0.53 -7.74
N LYS A 111 -8.14 -0.18 -8.82
CA LYS A 111 -7.85 1.24 -9.11
C LYS A 111 -9.18 2.00 -9.02
N PRO A 112 -9.28 3.09 -8.23
CA PRO A 112 -10.42 3.98 -8.42
C PRO A 112 -10.41 4.39 -9.90
N PRO A 113 -11.58 4.45 -10.58
CA PRO A 113 -11.62 5.01 -11.92
C PRO A 113 -10.93 6.37 -11.84
N CYS A 114 -9.98 6.59 -12.73
CA CYS A 114 -9.32 7.87 -12.90
C CYS A 114 -10.40 8.89 -13.26
N VAL A 115 -11.04 9.47 -12.24
CA VAL A 115 -11.83 10.67 -12.38
C VAL A 115 -10.83 11.73 -12.79
N LYS A 116 -10.81 12.02 -14.09
CA LYS A 116 -10.15 13.21 -14.63
C LYS A 116 -10.65 14.35 -13.76
N LYS A 117 -9.78 14.94 -12.97
CA LYS A 117 -10.11 16.10 -12.15
C LYS A 117 -10.51 17.18 -13.15
N LEU A 118 -11.82 17.35 -13.38
CA LEU A 118 -12.33 18.48 -14.18
C LEU A 118 -11.82 19.71 -13.45
N ALA A 119 -10.90 20.42 -14.09
CA ALA A 119 -10.41 21.69 -13.61
C ALA A 119 -11.63 22.58 -13.34
N VAL A 120 -11.80 23.01 -12.09
CA VAL A 120 -12.74 24.07 -11.73
C VAL A 120 -12.41 25.28 -12.62
N PRO A 121 -13.32 25.76 -13.49
CA PRO A 121 -13.11 27.01 -14.19
C PRO A 121 -13.13 28.14 -13.14
N ALA A 122 -12.08 28.97 -13.16
CA ALA A 122 -11.93 30.12 -12.27
C ALA A 122 -13.14 31.05 -12.32
N PRO A 123 -13.53 31.71 -11.21
CA PRO A 123 -14.61 32.69 -11.24
C PRO A 123 -14.18 33.92 -12.05
N THR A 124 -14.96 34.22 -13.09
CA THR A 124 -14.84 35.45 -13.90
C THR A 124 -14.99 36.68 -12.99
N PRO A 125 -14.05 37.64 -12.98
CA PRO A 125 -14.27 38.93 -12.33
C PRO A 125 -15.26 39.73 -13.17
N ALA A 126 -16.42 40.05 -12.58
CA ALA A 126 -17.35 41.02 -13.12
C ALA A 126 -16.77 42.43 -12.90
N ALA A 127 -16.70 43.22 -13.97
CA ALA A 127 -16.52 44.66 -13.96
C ALA A 127 -17.42 45.25 -15.05
#